data_AF-A0A355V5E4-F1
#
_entry.id   AF-A0A355V5E4-F1
#
_cell.length_a   1.000
_cell.length_b   1.000
_cell.length_c   1.000
_cell.angle_alpha   90.00
_cell.angle_beta   90.00
_cell.angle_gamma   90.00
#
_symmetry.space_group_name_H-M   'P 1'
#
loop_
_entity.id
_entity.type
_entity.pdbx_description
1 polymer ?
#
loop_
_entity_poly.entity_id
_entity_poly.type
_entity_poly.pdbx_seq_one_letter_code
_entity_poly.pdbx_strand_id
1 'polypeptide(L)' 'MALGSGVGYQVRFNDVTSPETHIKLMTDGILLAEIQQDRLLSRYDVIIVDEAHERSLNID' A
#
# COMPACT_ATOMS: atom_id res chain seq x y z
N MET A 1 6.48 -2.76 -23.80
CA MET A 1 5.85 -2.54 -22.49
C MET A 1 5.59 -1.06 -22.37
N ALA A 2 4.34 -0.64 -22.18
CA ALA A 2 4.05 0.75 -21.92
C ALA A 2 4.54 1.09 -20.50
N LEU A 3 5.32 2.16 -20.36
CA LEU A 3 5.66 2.71 -19.06
C LEU A 3 4.35 3.12 -18.36
N GLY A 4 4.05 2.53 -17.19
CA GLY A 4 2.93 2.94 -16.34
C GLY A 4 1.97 1.84 -15.88
N SER A 5 1.97 0.63 -16.47
CA SER A 5 0.97 -0.40 -16.10
C SER A 5 1.31 -1.22 -14.84
N GLY A 6 2.57 -1.20 -14.38
CA GLY A 6 3.02 -1.98 -13.24
C GLY A 6 2.98 -1.27 -11.89
N VAL A 7 2.62 0.01 -11.86
CA VAL A 7 2.60 0.83 -10.64
C VAL A 7 1.21 1.41 -10.44
N GLY A 8 0.63 1.17 -9.27
CA GLY A 8 -0.67 1.69 -8.87
C GLY A 8 -0.58 2.37 -7.52
N TYR A 9 -1.65 3.05 -7.12
CA TYR A 9 -1.72 3.65 -5.80
C TYR A 9 -3.11 3.52 -5.18
N GLN A 10 -3.15 3.51 -3.85
CA GLN A 10 -4.38 3.57 -3.09
C GLN A 10 -4.24 4.57 -1.95
N VAL A 11 -5.14 5.55 -1.94
CA VAL A 11 -5.28 6.54 -0.88
C VAL A 11 -6.74 6.57 -0.44
N ARG A 12 -7.06 7.34 0.59
CA ARG A 12 -8.45 7.48 1.05
C ARG A 12 -9.33 7.96 -0.11
N PHE A 13 -10.41 7.21 -0.37
CA PHE A 13 -11.40 7.48 -1.43
C PHE A 13 -10.91 7.37 -2.87
N ASN A 14 -9.68 6.89 -3.12
CA ASN A 14 -9.18 6.70 -4.49
C ASN A 14 -8.27 5.48 -4.58
N ASP A 15 -8.64 4.56 -5.49
CA ASP A 15 -7.90 3.33 -5.76
C ASP A 15 -7.67 3.22 -7.26
N VAL A 16 -6.40 3.34 -7.65
CA VAL A 16 -5.94 3.18 -9.03
C VAL A 16 -4.96 2.01 -9.08
N THR A 17 -5.41 0.87 -8.56
CA THR A 17 -4.72 -0.41 -8.69
C THR A 17 -5.48 -1.35 -9.62
N SER A 18 -4.76 -2.31 -10.19
CA SER A 18 -5.30 -3.36 -11.05
C SER A 18 -4.58 -4.68 -10.78
N PRO A 19 -5.06 -5.83 -11.29
CA PRO A 19 -4.34 -7.10 -11.19
C PRO A 19 -2.91 -7.07 -11.78
N GLU A 20 -2.64 -6.15 -12.70
CA GLU A 20 -1.32 -5.93 -13.31
C GLU A 20 -0.40 -5.03 -12.49
N THR A 21 -0.89 -4.46 -11.38
CA THR A 21 -0.09 -3.65 -10.47
C THR A 21 0.91 -4.51 -9.70
N HIS A 22 2.19 -4.29 -9.96
CA HIS A 22 3.30 -4.95 -9.28
C HIS A 22 3.84 -4.15 -8.10
N ILE A 23 3.72 -2.82 -8.14
CA ILE A 23 4.13 -1.92 -7.06
C ILE A 23 2.93 -1.05 -6.70
N LYS A 24 2.52 -1.12 -5.44
CA LYS A 24 1.43 -0.31 -4.90
C LYS A 24 1.97 0.73 -3.94
N LEU A 25 1.71 2.00 -4.24
CA LEU A 25 1.92 3.11 -3.32
C LEU A 25 0.67 3.27 -2.45
N MET A 26 0.84 3.37 -1.14
CA MET A 26 -0.30 3.57 -0.24
C MET A 26 0.09 4.39 0.97
N THR A 27 -0.90 5.01 1.59
CA THR A 27 -0.70 5.68 2.89
C THR A 27 -0.66 4.66 4.02
N ASP A 28 -0.07 5.05 5.14
CA ASP A 28 -0.07 4.31 6.40
C ASP A 28 -1.47 3.82 6.80
N GLY A 29 -2.49 4.67 6.72
CA GLY A 29 -3.87 4.31 7.08
C GLY A 29 -4.46 3.21 6.19
N ILE A 30 -4.09 3.16 4.90
CA ILE A 30 -4.50 2.07 4.00
C ILE A 30 -3.78 0.77 4.39
N LEU A 31 -2.47 0.84 4.65
CA LEU A 31 -1.70 -0.31 5.11
C LEU A 31 -2.26 -0.87 6.43
N LEU A 32 -2.59 -0.02 7.40
CA LEU A 32 -3.18 -0.42 8.68
C LEU A 32 -4.55 -1.08 8.51
N ALA A 33 -5.40 -0.56 7.62
CA ALA A 33 -6.69 -1.19 7.30
C ALA A 33 -6.52 -2.56 6.66
N GLU A 34 -5.53 -2.74 5.78
CA GLU A 34 -5.23 -4.04 5.18
C GLU A 34 -4.70 -5.04 6.21
N ILE A 35 -3.85 -4.60 7.16
CA ILE A 35 -3.38 -5.45 8.27
C ILE A 35 -4.55 -5.97 9.12
N GLN A 36 -5.58 -5.15 9.34
CA GLN A 36 -6.77 -5.59 10.07
C GLN A 36 -7.54 -6.69 9.34
N GLN A 37 -7.54 -6.69 8.00
CA GLN A 37 -8.22 -7.69 7.18
C GLN A 37 -7.36 -8.95 6.94
N ASP A 38 -6.08 -8.76 6.66
CA ASP A 38 -5.08 -9.80 6.46
C ASP A 38 -3.82 -9.46 7.25
N ARG A 39 -3.74 -10.01 8.47
CA ARG A 39 -2.63 -9.77 9.40
C ARG A 39 -1.29 -10.27 8.86
N LEU A 40 -1.29 -11.23 7.93
CA LEU A 40 -0.06 -11.76 7.34
C LEU A 40 0.37 -10.97 6.10
N LEU A 41 -0.48 -10.05 5.62
CA LEU A 41 -0.24 -9.27 4.39
C LEU A 41 0.15 -10.18 3.22
N SER A 42 -0.54 -11.31 3.10
CA SER A 42 -0.22 -12.43 2.19
C SER A 42 -0.21 -12.06 0.70
N ARG A 43 -0.76 -10.89 0.35
CA ARG A 43 -0.75 -10.33 -0.99
C ARG A 43 0.55 -9.63 -1.38
N TYR A 44 1.46 -9.42 -0.43
CA TYR A 44 2.71 -8.67 -0.64
C TYR A 44 3.92 -9.55 -0.32
N ASP A 45 4.87 -9.60 -1.25
CA ASP A 45 6.15 -10.27 -1.01
C ASP A 45 7.10 -9.39 -0.16
N VAL A 46 7.06 -8.07 -0.39
CA VAL A 46 7.93 -7.09 0.27
C VAL A 46 7.13 -5.81 0.54
N ILE A 47 7.33 -5.24 1.72
CA ILE A 47 6.77 -3.94 2.11
C ILE A 47 7.91 -3.00 2.46
N ILE A 48 7.88 -1.81 1.87
CA ILE A 48 8.80 -0.72 2.16
C ILE A 48 8.00 0.35 2.89
N VAL A 49 8.46 0.72 4.09
CA VAL A 49 7.87 1.80 4.88
C VAL A 49 8.82 2.98 4.81
N ASP A 50 8.36 4.07 4.20
CA ASP A 50 9.07 5.34 4.17
C ASP A 50 8.72 6.17 5.43
N GLU A 51 9.58 7.12 5.79
CA GLU A 51 9.37 8.05 6.91
C GLU A 51 9.05 7.38 8.27
N ALA A 52 9.45 6.10 8.45
CA ALA A 52 9.19 5.33 9.67
C ALA A 52 9.74 5.97 10.96
N HIS A 53 10.62 6.97 10.82
CA HIS A 53 11.21 7.72 11.92
C HIS A 53 10.25 8.73 12.55
N GLU A 54 9.19 9.15 11.85
CA GLU A 54 8.23 10.15 12.34
C GLU A 54 7.28 9.60 13.42
N ARG A 55 7.30 8.29 13.69
CA ARG A 55 6.43 7.59 14.66
C ARG A 55 4.93 7.89 14.46
N SER A 56 4.55 8.26 13.24
CA SER A 56 3.27 8.85 12.86
C SER A 56 2.32 7.86 12.19
N LEU A 57 2.63 6.55 12.15
CA LEU A 57 1.65 5.53 11.77
C LEU A 57 0.36 5.84 12.53
N ASN A 58 -0.73 6.17 11.84
CA ASN A 58 -1.98 6.57 12.48
C ASN A 58 -2.54 5.42 13.32
N ILE A 59 -2.10 5.29 14.58
CA ILE A 59 -2.52 4.25 15.54
C ILE A 59 -3.80 4.65 16.29
N ASP A 60 -4.49 5.72 15.88
CA ASP A 60 -5.70 6.21 16.54
C ASP A 60 -6.91 5.30 16.30
#